data_AF-I0YXX9-F1
#
_entry.id   AF-I0YXX9-F1
#
_cell.length_a   1.000
_cell.length_b   1.000
_cell.length_c   1.000
_cell.angle_alpha   90.00
_cell.angle_beta   90.00
_cell.angle_gamma   90.00
#
_symmetry.space_group_name_H-M   'P 1'
#
loop_
_entity.id
_entity.type
_entity.pdbx_description
1 polymer ?
#
loop_
_entity_poly.entity_id
_entity_poly.type
_entity_poly.pdbx_seq_one_letter_code
_entity_poly.pdbx_strand_id
1 'polypeptide(L)'
;MLQLKALLPSVNASALVADCPSLLLTHDFIAIERNLQKFRGALEGRADVERLVEREPMLLLADVEDLLAEAERLLPSGQDPVSYLVANPGTLLDMQQAGLQSAIDGNLWTDSSD
;
A
#
# COMPACT_ATOMS: atom_id res chain seq x y z
N MET A 1 8.68 -13.38 -11.66
CA MET A 1 9.49 -12.26 -12.22
C MET A 1 9.02 -11.78 -13.59
N LEU A 2 8.82 -12.65 -14.59
CA LEU A 2 8.37 -12.21 -15.92
C LEU A 2 7.00 -11.50 -15.88
N GLN A 3 6.07 -11.99 -15.04
CA GLN A 3 4.77 -11.37 -14.82
C GLN A 3 4.87 -9.97 -14.19
N LEU A 4 5.70 -9.80 -13.14
CA LEU A 4 5.97 -8.47 -12.56
C LEU A 4 6.50 -7.50 -13.63
N LYS A 5 7.42 -7.97 -14.49
CA LYS A 5 7.97 -7.14 -15.57
C LYS A 5 6.93 -6.79 -16.64
N ALA A 6 5.95 -7.65 -16.88
CA ALA A 6 4.86 -7.36 -17.79
C ALA A 6 3.90 -6.30 -17.21
N LEU A 7 3.65 -6.33 -15.90
CA LEU A 7 2.78 -5.38 -15.21
C LEU A 7 3.44 -4.01 -14.98
N LEU A 8 4.75 -4.01 -14.72
CA LEU A 8 5.59 -2.88 -14.37
C LEU A 8 6.84 -2.84 -15.28
N PRO A 9 6.68 -2.52 -16.57
CA PRO A 9 7.76 -2.60 -17.56
C PRO A 9 8.91 -1.63 -17.31
N SER A 10 8.70 -0.50 -16.64
CA SER A 10 9.79 0.43 -16.31
C SER A 10 10.57 -0.01 -15.08
N VAL A 11 9.93 -0.78 -14.18
CA VAL A 11 10.52 -1.16 -12.90
C VAL A 11 11.59 -2.24 -13.00
N ASN A 12 12.65 -2.10 -12.20
CA ASN A 12 13.61 -3.17 -11.97
C ASN A 12 13.03 -4.22 -11.02
N ALA A 13 12.36 -5.23 -11.60
CA ALA A 13 11.70 -6.27 -10.83
C ALA A 13 12.65 -7.07 -9.91
N SER A 14 13.95 -7.16 -10.22
CA SER A 14 14.92 -7.85 -9.35
C SER A 14 15.21 -7.03 -8.09
N ALA A 15 15.38 -5.72 -8.24
CA ALA A 15 15.57 -4.81 -7.11
C ALA A 15 14.29 -4.74 -6.25
N LEU A 16 13.13 -4.61 -6.89
CA LEU A 16 11.83 -4.60 -6.22
C LEU A 16 11.62 -5.83 -5.31
N VAL A 17 11.96 -7.02 -5.81
CA VAL A 17 11.85 -8.27 -5.05
C VAL A 17 12.91 -8.37 -3.95
N ALA A 18 14.11 -7.82 -4.16
CA ALA A 18 15.14 -7.76 -3.13
C ALA A 18 14.70 -6.87 -1.96
N ASP A 19 14.04 -5.74 -2.27
CA ASP A 19 13.54 -4.79 -1.28
C ASP A 19 12.24 -5.25 -0.60
N CYS A 20 11.41 -6.03 -1.31
CA CYS A 20 10.20 -6.64 -0.75
C CYS A 20 10.09 -8.13 -1.10
N PRO A 21 10.82 -9.01 -0.36
CA PRO A 21 10.80 -10.46 -0.58
C PRO A 21 9.41 -11.08 -0.42
N SER A 22 8.52 -10.44 0.36
CA SER A 22 7.13 -10.85 0.54
C SER A 22 6.37 -11.00 -0.77
N LEU A 23 6.74 -10.25 -1.83
CA LEU A 23 6.17 -10.40 -3.17
C LEU A 23 6.37 -11.79 -3.77
N LEU A 24 7.42 -12.51 -3.38
CA LEU A 24 7.63 -13.90 -3.79
C LEU A 24 6.81 -14.89 -2.98
N LEU A 25 6.42 -14.52 -1.77
CA LEU A 25 5.61 -15.35 -0.88
C LEU A 25 4.12 -15.22 -1.20
N THR A 26 3.71 -14.12 -1.84
CA THR A 26 2.37 -13.95 -2.39
C THR A 26 2.19 -14.88 -3.59
N HIS A 27 1.46 -15.97 -3.40
CA HIS A 27 1.18 -16.95 -4.46
C HIS A 27 0.13 -16.46 -5.48
N ASP A 28 -0.50 -15.32 -5.22
CA ASP A 28 -1.58 -14.77 -6.03
C ASP A 28 -1.12 -13.54 -6.83
N PHE A 29 -0.58 -13.78 -8.02
CA PHE A 29 -0.25 -12.74 -8.98
C PHE A 29 -1.48 -11.99 -9.51
N ILE A 30 -2.66 -12.62 -9.49
CA ILE A 30 -3.92 -11.98 -9.92
C ILE A 30 -4.31 -10.92 -8.90
N ALA A 31 -4.08 -11.16 -7.61
CA ALA A 31 -4.27 -10.16 -6.56
C ALA A 31 -3.33 -8.96 -6.76
N ILE A 32 -2.04 -9.19 -7.04
CA ILE A 32 -1.08 -8.10 -7.32
C ILE A 32 -1.52 -7.27 -8.53
N GLU A 33 -1.93 -7.92 -9.63
CA GLU A 33 -2.45 -7.22 -10.80
C GLU A 33 -3.69 -6.39 -10.47
N ARG A 34 -4.63 -6.95 -9.70
CA ARG A 34 -5.84 -6.25 -9.27
C ARG A 34 -5.51 -5.04 -8.41
N ASN A 35 -4.62 -5.18 -7.43
CA ASN A 35 -4.18 -4.09 -6.57
C ASN A 35 -3.50 -2.99 -7.38
N LEU A 36 -2.68 -3.36 -8.36
CA LEU A 36 -2.05 -2.39 -9.26
C LEU A 36 -3.08 -1.61 -10.10
N GLN A 37 -4.13 -2.29 -10.59
CA GLN A 37 -5.20 -1.62 -11.33
C GLN A 37 -6.01 -0.68 -10.44
N LYS A 38 -6.36 -1.11 -9.21
CA LYS A 38 -6.97 -0.22 -8.21
C LYS A 38 -6.08 0.99 -7.94
N PHE A 39 -4.77 0.79 -7.79
CA PHE A 39 -3.83 1.86 -7.50
C PHE A 39 -3.75 2.88 -8.64
N ARG A 40 -3.67 2.41 -9.89
CA ARG A 40 -3.76 3.27 -11.07
C ARG A 40 -5.09 4.03 -11.13
N GLY A 41 -6.19 3.36 -10.81
CA GLY A 41 -7.52 3.96 -10.74
C GLY A 41 -7.61 5.06 -9.68
N ALA A 42 -7.22 4.77 -8.45
CA ALA A 42 -7.31 5.70 -7.31
C ALA A 42 -6.46 6.98 -7.49
N LEU A 43 -5.32 6.85 -8.18
CA LEU A 43 -4.48 8.00 -8.50
C LEU A 43 -5.02 8.83 -9.66
N GLU A 44 -5.90 8.29 -10.51
CA GLU A 44 -6.51 8.98 -11.67
C GLU A 44 -5.48 9.70 -12.57
N GLY A 45 -4.28 9.14 -12.70
CA GLY A 45 -3.17 9.75 -13.46
C GLY A 45 -2.49 10.94 -12.78
N ARG A 46 -2.84 11.28 -11.53
CA ARG A 46 -2.17 12.34 -10.74
C ARG A 46 -0.72 11.99 -10.37
N ALA A 47 -0.33 10.71 -10.46
CA ALA A 47 1.02 10.26 -10.17
C ALA A 47 1.42 9.01 -10.97
N ASP A 48 2.73 8.84 -11.11
CA ASP A 48 3.34 7.66 -11.73
C ASP A 48 3.39 6.51 -10.71
N VAL A 49 2.54 5.52 -10.94
CA VAL A 49 2.41 4.34 -10.08
C VAL A 49 3.69 3.50 -10.08
N GLU A 50 4.37 3.37 -11.21
CA GLU A 50 5.57 2.54 -11.30
C GLU A 50 6.70 3.15 -10.47
N ARG A 51 6.85 4.49 -10.54
CA ARG A 51 7.80 5.22 -9.72
C ARG A 51 7.47 5.17 -8.22
N LEU A 52 6.19 5.14 -7.85
CA LEU A 52 5.78 4.98 -6.45
C LEU A 52 6.11 3.57 -5.93
N VAL A 53 5.83 2.55 -6.74
CA VAL A 53 6.14 1.16 -6.43
C VAL A 53 7.66 0.92 -6.35
N GLU A 54 8.47 1.62 -7.15
CA GLU A 54 9.93 1.58 -7.00
C GLU A 54 10.41 2.18 -5.67
N ARG A 55 9.76 3.25 -5.20
CA ARG A 55 10.10 3.88 -3.92
C ARG A 55 9.59 3.09 -2.73
N GLU A 56 8.45 2.43 -2.88
CA GLU A 56 7.78 1.70 -1.82
C GLU A 56 7.09 0.45 -2.40
N PRO A 57 7.80 -0.68 -2.51
CA PRO A 57 7.26 -1.90 -3.11
C PRO A 57 6.09 -2.51 -2.34
N MET A 58 5.97 -2.21 -1.04
CA MET A 58 4.86 -2.72 -0.21
C MET A 58 3.50 -2.23 -0.68
N LEU A 59 3.42 -1.14 -1.43
CA LEU A 59 2.19 -0.64 -2.05
C LEU A 59 1.54 -1.66 -3.01
N LEU A 60 2.29 -2.61 -3.57
CA LEU A 60 1.72 -3.69 -4.39
C LEU A 60 0.87 -4.68 -3.59
N LEU A 61 1.12 -4.78 -2.28
CA LEU A 61 0.44 -5.69 -1.38
C LEU A 61 -0.63 -5.00 -0.53
N ALA A 62 -0.65 -3.67 -0.51
CA ALA A 62 -1.66 -2.88 0.18
C ALA A 62 -2.92 -2.71 -0.66
N ASP A 63 -4.07 -2.57 0.01
CA ASP A 63 -5.27 -2.02 -0.62
C ASP A 63 -5.19 -0.49 -0.56
N VAL A 64 -4.92 0.12 -1.71
CA VAL A 64 -4.79 1.57 -1.86
C VAL A 64 -6.06 2.32 -1.44
N GLU A 65 -7.24 1.73 -1.64
CA GLU A 65 -8.51 2.39 -1.33
C GLU A 65 -8.65 2.55 0.18
N ASP A 66 -8.35 1.48 0.93
CA ASP A 66 -8.30 1.50 2.39
C ASP A 66 -7.20 2.45 2.90
N LEU A 67 -6.03 2.45 2.26
CA LEU A 67 -4.92 3.33 2.61
C LEU A 67 -5.31 4.81 2.46
N LEU A 68 -6.01 5.17 1.37
CA LEU A 68 -6.47 6.53 1.10
C LEU A 68 -7.64 6.93 2.02
N ALA A 69 -8.55 6.00 2.33
CA ALA A 69 -9.62 6.25 3.29
C ALA A 69 -9.06 6.49 4.70
N GLU A 70 -8.04 5.73 5.11
CA GLU A 70 -7.38 5.93 6.39
C GLU A 70 -6.57 7.24 6.41
N ALA A 71 -5.92 7.58 5.30
CA ALA A 71 -5.27 8.88 5.14
C ALA A 71 -6.28 10.03 5.25
N GLU A 72 -7.46 9.93 4.64
CA GLU A 72 -8.52 10.94 4.76
C GLU A 72 -9.00 11.12 6.22
N ARG A 73 -9.04 10.03 6.99
CA ARG A 73 -9.42 10.05 8.40
C ARG A 73 -8.35 10.67 9.31
N LEU A 74 -7.08 10.44 9.00
CA LEU A 74 -5.95 10.84 9.85
C LEU A 74 -5.37 12.22 9.50
N LEU A 75 -5.47 12.64 8.24
CA LEU A 75 -4.91 13.90 7.80
C LEU A 75 -5.77 15.09 8.29
N PRO A 76 -5.13 16.24 8.59
CA PRO A 76 -5.87 17.47 8.89
C PRO A 76 -6.84 17.85 7.77
N SER A 77 -7.95 18.47 8.15
CA SER A 77 -8.97 18.93 7.21
C SER A 77 -8.37 19.81 6.11
N GLY A 78 -8.55 19.40 4.85
CA GLY A 78 -8.08 20.14 3.66
C GLY A 78 -6.79 19.62 3.03
N GLN A 79 -6.16 18.57 3.58
CA GLN A 79 -5.04 17.90 2.94
C GLN A 79 -5.52 16.76 2.04
N ASP A 80 -5.08 16.73 0.77
CA ASP A 80 -5.45 15.69 -0.19
C ASP A 80 -4.69 14.37 0.11
N PRO A 81 -5.39 13.26 0.38
CA PRO A 81 -4.79 11.96 0.66
C PRO A 81 -3.82 11.46 -0.42
N VAL A 82 -4.16 11.69 -1.69
CA VAL A 82 -3.32 11.26 -2.81
C VAL A 82 -2.02 12.05 -2.86
N SER A 83 -2.10 13.37 -2.73
CA SER A 83 -0.90 14.22 -2.65
C SER A 83 0.02 13.80 -1.49
N TYR A 84 -0.56 13.42 -0.35
CA TYR A 84 0.21 12.93 0.79
C TYR A 84 0.88 11.58 0.53
N LEU A 85 0.14 10.61 -0.04
CA LEU A 85 0.67 9.30 -0.46
C LEU A 85 1.85 9.44 -1.43
N VAL A 86 1.74 10.33 -2.41
CA VAL A 86 2.79 10.57 -3.40
C VAL A 86 4.07 11.12 -2.76
N ALA A 87 3.91 12.02 -1.79
CA ALA A 87 5.02 12.59 -1.06
C ALA A 87 5.69 11.55 -0.14
N ASN A 88 4.88 10.80 0.62
CA ASN A 88 5.33 9.96 1.74
C ASN A 88 4.71 8.55 1.71
N PRO A 89 5.07 7.68 0.75
CA PRO A 89 4.38 6.41 0.54
C PRO A 89 4.53 5.42 1.71
N GLY A 90 5.73 5.30 2.29
CA GLY A 90 5.97 4.41 3.43
C GLY A 90 5.22 4.85 4.70
N THR A 91 5.09 6.16 4.93
CA THR A 91 4.45 6.70 6.14
C THR A 91 2.99 6.27 6.27
N LEU A 92 2.22 6.24 5.18
CA LEU A 92 0.83 5.79 5.24
C LEU A 92 0.71 4.29 5.54
N LEU A 93 1.63 3.48 5.03
CA LEU A 93 1.69 2.04 5.33
C LEU A 93 2.01 1.81 6.81
N ASP A 94 2.97 2.55 7.35
CA ASP A 94 3.32 2.50 8.77
C ASP A 94 2.12 2.91 9.66
N MET A 95 1.40 3.96 9.26
CA MET A 95 0.19 4.43 9.97
C MET A 95 -0.92 3.38 9.93
N GLN A 96 -1.17 2.76 8.78
CA GLN A 96 -2.16 1.68 8.66
C GLN A 96 -1.81 0.49 9.56
N GLN A 97 -0.54 0.07 9.58
CA GLN A 97 -0.07 -1.01 10.45
C GLN A 97 -0.20 -0.66 11.94
N ALA A 98 0.16 0.57 12.32
CA ALA A 98 0.02 1.04 13.70
C ALA A 98 -1.44 1.14 14.15
N GLY A 99 -2.34 1.57 13.26
CA GLY A 99 -3.78 1.60 13.50
C GLY A 99 -4.37 0.21 13.72
N LEU A 100 -3.95 -0.77 12.91
CA LEU A 100 -4.37 -2.16 13.05
C LEU A 100 -3.90 -2.77 14.38
N GLN A 101 -2.64 -2.52 14.76
CA GLN A 101 -2.08 -2.98 16.03
C GLN A 101 -2.83 -2.38 17.23
N SER A 102 -3.12 -1.08 17.20
CA SER A 102 -3.90 -0.42 18.25
C SER A 102 -5.32 -0.99 18.39
N ALA A 103 -5.96 -1.38 17.29
CA ALA A 103 -7.29 -1.99 17.32
C ALA A 103 -7.28 -3.38 17.96
N ILE A 104 -6.26 -4.20 17.66
CA ILE A 104 -6.08 -5.53 18.26
C ILE A 104 -5.81 -5.41 19.76
N ASP A 105 -4.90 -4.51 20.14
CA ASP A 105 -4.55 -4.28 21.53
C ASP A 105 -5.76 -3.75 22.30
N GLY A 106 -6.56 -2.84 21.74
CA GLY A 106 -7.80 -2.36 22.38
C GLY A 106 -8.84 -3.45 22.63
N ASN A 107 -8.94 -4.44 21.72
CA ASN A 107 -9.91 -5.53 21.83
C ASN A 107 -9.49 -6.64 22.81
N LEU A 108 -8.20 -6.77 23.10
CA LEU A 108 -7.66 -7.78 24.04
C LEU A 108 -7.90 -7.43 25.52
N TRP A 109 -8.25 -6.18 25.84
CA TRP A 109 -8.53 -5.73 27.22
C TRP A 109 -10.01 -5.60 27.53
N THR A 110 -10.90 -5.64 26.53
CA THR A 110 -12.36 -5.51 26.75
C THR A 110 -13.06 -6.82 27.10
N ASP A 111 -12.36 -7.96 27.09
CA ASP A 111 -12.93 -9.30 27.30
C ASP A 111 -12.54 -9.93 28.66
N SER A 112 -12.39 -9.11 29.70
CA SER A 112 -12.06 -9.57 31.07
C SER A 112 -12.93 -8.90 32.14
N SER A 113 -14.20 -8.66 31.84
CA SER A 113 -15.18 -8.22 32.83
C SER A 113 -16.49 -9.00 32.64
N ASP A 114 -16.51 -10.22 33.16
CA ASP A 114 -17.70 -10.92 33.64
C ASP A 114 -17.32 -11.78 34.86
#